data_AF-A0A941EHH9-F1
#
_entry.id   AF-A0A941EHH9-F1
#
_cell.length_a   1.000
_cell.length_b   1.000
_cell.length_c   1.000
_cell.angle_alpha   90.00
_cell.angle_beta   90.00
_cell.angle_gamma   90.00
#
_symmetry.space_group_name_H-M   'P 1'
#
loop_
_entity.id
_entity.type
_entity.pdbx_description
1 polymer ?
#
loop_
_entity_poly.entity_id
_entity_poly.type
_entity_poly.pdbx_seq_one_letter_code
_entity_poly.pdbx_strand_id
1 'polypeptide(L)' 'MRSEVTVLLGPGQEFRFDLEGEVPMAHEIARRWLDDEFMRLECEPLRASGKVLTADKVLV' A
#
# COMPACT_ATOMS: atom_id res chain seq x y z
N MET A 1 -7.74 -12.55 -16.17
CA MET A 1 -6.45 -11.95 -15.77
C MET A 1 -6.10 -12.57 -14.45
N ARG A 2 -4.91 -13.14 -14.30
CA ARG A 2 -4.44 -13.62 -12.99
C ARG A 2 -3.96 -12.40 -12.20
N SER A 3 -4.58 -12.16 -11.05
CA SER A 3 -4.26 -11.06 -10.14
C SER A 3 -3.53 -11.63 -8.94
N GLU A 4 -2.30 -11.21 -8.71
CA GLU A 4 -1.43 -11.75 -7.67
C GLU A 4 -0.53 -10.65 -7.12
N VAL A 5 -0.27 -10.68 -5.82
CA VAL A 5 0.70 -9.81 -5.16
C VAL A 5 1.76 -10.67 -4.46
N THR A 6 3.03 -10.38 -4.71
CA THR A 6 4.16 -11.00 -4.01
C THR A 6 4.90 -9.93 -3.21
N VAL A 7 5.13 -10.19 -1.92
CA VAL A 7 5.88 -9.33 -1.01
C VAL A 7 7.17 -10.05 -0.60
N LEU A 8 8.32 -9.42 -0.84
CA LEU A 8 9.64 -9.94 -0.49
C LEU A 8 10.25 -9.11 0.65
N LEU A 9 10.49 -9.72 1.80
CA LEU A 9 11.06 -9.07 2.99
C LEU A 9 12.48 -9.60 3.30
N GLY A 10 13.45 -9.20 2.49
CA GLY A 10 14.83 -9.70 2.63
C GLY A 10 14.99 -11.17 2.23
N PRO A 11 16.17 -11.78 2.46
CA PRO A 11 16.46 -13.11 1.94
C PRO A 11 15.56 -14.19 2.54
N GLY A 12 14.87 -14.94 1.67
CA GLY A 12 14.08 -16.11 2.05
C GLY A 12 12.69 -15.83 2.65
N GLN A 13 12.27 -14.56 2.72
CA GLN A 13 10.92 -14.20 3.18
C GLN A 13 10.10 -13.72 1.98
N GLU A 14 9.33 -14.64 1.40
CA GLU A 14 8.40 -14.39 0.32
C GLU A 14 6.98 -14.67 0.80
N PHE A 15 6.09 -13.70 0.60
CA PHE A 15 4.66 -13.83 0.85
C PHE A 15 3.93 -13.68 -0.46
N ARG A 16 3.13 -14.69 -0.83
CA ARG A 16 2.37 -14.72 -2.08
C ARG A 16 0.87 -14.65 -1.75
N PHE A 17 0.20 -13.67 -2.33
CA PHE A 17 -1.24 -13.45 -2.17
C PHE A 17 -1.91 -13.62 -3.54
N ASP A 18 -2.74 -14.64 -3.64
CA ASP A 18 -3.62 -14.83 -4.79
C ASP A 18 -4.87 -13.96 -4.62
N LEU A 19 -5.23 -13.21 -5.66
CA LEU A 19 -6.37 -12.29 -5.68
C LEU A 19 -7.40 -12.71 -6.72
N GLU A 20 -7.37 -13.97 -7.18
CA GLU A 20 -8.36 -14.47 -8.10
C GLU A 20 -9.76 -14.46 -7.47
N GLY A 21 -10.71 -13.80 -8.14
CA GLY A 21 -12.08 -13.60 -7.63
C GLY A 21 -12.28 -12.36 -6.78
N GLU A 22 -11.20 -11.67 -6.39
CA GLU A 22 -11.30 -10.41 -5.64
C GLU A 22 -11.75 -9.26 -6.55
N VAL A 23 -12.69 -8.46 -6.04
CA VAL A 23 -13.19 -7.29 -6.75
C VAL A 23 -12.30 -6.10 -6.41
N PRO A 24 -11.76 -5.37 -7.41
CA PRO A 24 -10.99 -4.16 -7.15
C PRO A 24 -11.79 -3.16 -6.32
N MET A 25 -11.17 -2.64 -5.25
CA MET A 25 -11.76 -1.55 -4.48
C MET A 25 -11.92 -0.31 -5.35
N ALA A 26 -12.99 0.45 -5.11
CA ALA A 26 -13.11 1.78 -5.68
C ALA A 26 -11.93 2.66 -5.22
N HIS A 27 -11.42 3.52 -6.10
CA HIS A 27 -10.21 4.30 -5.83
C HIS A 27 -10.28 5.12 -4.54
N GLU A 28 -11.42 5.73 -4.22
CA GLU A 28 -11.59 6.49 -2.98
C GLU A 28 -11.50 5.61 -1.73
N ILE A 29 -12.07 4.41 -1.78
CA ILE A 29 -12.01 3.44 -0.69
C ILE A 29 -10.57 2.94 -0.48
N ALA A 30 -9.87 2.64 -1.57
CA ALA A 30 -8.48 2.20 -1.52
C ALA A 30 -7.55 3.25 -0.89
N ARG A 31 -7.73 4.53 -1.25
CA ARG A 31 -6.95 5.65 -0.67
C ARG A 31 -7.22 5.81 0.82
N ARG A 32 -8.48 5.82 1.22
CA ARG A 32 -8.86 5.94 2.62
C ARG A 32 -8.31 4.78 3.46
N TRP A 33 -8.39 3.55 2.96
CA TRP A 33 -7.80 2.39 3.62
C TRP A 33 -6.30 2.57 3.84
N LEU A 34 -5.57 3.05 2.82
CA LEU A 34 -4.12 3.27 2.93
C LEU A 34 -3.79 4.33 4.00
N ASP A 35 -4.56 5.42 4.06
CA ASP A 35 -4.38 6.47 5.08
C ASP A 35 -4.65 5.96 6.49
N ASP A 36 -5.76 5.23 6.68
CA ASP A 36 -6.15 4.65 7.96
C ASP A 36 -5.08 3.65 8.45
N GLU A 37 -4.58 2.78 7.56
CA GLU A 37 -3.51 1.82 7.89
C GLU A 37 -2.18 2.52 8.20
N PHE A 38 -1.83 3.58 7.48
CA PHE A 38 -0.63 4.36 7.76
C PHE A 38 -0.67 4.99 9.16
N MET A 39 -1.83 5.54 9.56
CA MET A 39 -2.03 6.09 10.90
C MET A 39 -2.02 4.98 11.96
N ARG A 40 -2.71 3.86 11.70
CA ARG A 40 -2.79 2.71 12.61
C ARG A 40 -1.43 2.09 12.89
N LEU A 41 -0.54 2.09 11.89
CA LEU A 41 0.83 1.60 11.99
C LEU A 41 1.82 2.67 12.49
N GLU A 42 1.33 3.85 12.88
CA GLU A 42 2.12 4.98 13.39
C GLU A 42 3.31 5.32 12.46
N CYS A 43 3.10 5.20 11.16
CA CYS A 43 4.16 5.43 10.19
C CYS A 43 4.54 6.92 10.13
N GLU A 44 5.81 7.18 9.85
CA GLU A 44 6.32 8.54 9.64
C GLU A 44 6.76 8.71 8.18
N PRO A 45 6.51 9.87 7.54
CA PRO A 45 7.00 10.16 6.20
C PRO A 45 8.54 10.11 6.17
N LEU A 46 9.11 9.19 5.39
CA LEU A 46 10.56 8.99 5.36
C LEU A 46 11.35 10.22 4.86
N ARG A 47 10.78 10.99 3.91
CA ARG A 47 11.35 12.26 3.39
C ARG A 47 10.22 13.12 2.80
N ALA A 48 10.23 14.42 3.05
CA ALA A 48 9.26 15.37 2.47
C ALA A 48 9.33 15.51 0.92
N SER A 49 10.26 14.84 0.23
CA SER A 49 10.57 15.03 -1.19
C SER A 49 10.58 13.75 -2.04
N GLY A 50 10.49 12.56 -1.44
CA GLY A 50 10.55 11.30 -2.19
C GLY A 50 9.17 10.88 -2.67
N LYS A 51 8.99 10.73 -3.99
CA LYS A 51 7.75 10.31 -4.68
C LYS A 51 6.87 9.42 -3.80
N VAL A 52 5.88 10.07 -3.18
CA VAL A 52 4.98 9.44 -2.23
C VAL A 52 3.97 8.65 -3.06
N LEU A 53 3.81 7.36 -2.76
CA LEU A 53 2.81 6.50 -3.38
C LEU A 53 1.41 6.85 -2.89
N THR A 54 0.99 8.05 -3.28
CA THR A 54 -0.41 8.42 -3.49
C THR A 54 -0.57 9.63 -4.42
N ALA A 55 0.46 10.48 -4.58
CA ALA A 55 0.34 11.96 -4.56
C ALA A 55 0.27 12.55 -3.14
N ASP A 56 0.22 11.74 -2.06
CA ASP A 56 -0.15 12.20 -0.72
C ASP A 56 0.91 11.96 0.34
N LYS A 57 1.62 13.02 0.72
CA LYS A 57 1.53 13.57 2.08
C LYS A 57 2.24 14.91 2.09
N VAL A 58 1.61 15.88 1.44
CA VAL A 58 2.00 17.29 1.57
C VAL A 58 1.64 17.70 3.00
N LEU A 59 2.65 17.82 3.86
CA LEU A 59 2.49 18.62 5.07
C LEU A 59 2.30 20.07 4.63
N VAL A 60 1.14 20.64 4.95
CA VAL A 60 0.90 22.09 4.86
C VAL A 60 1.50 22.78 6.07
#